data_AF-A0A1Q6LTE7-F1
#
_entry.id   AF-A0A1Q6LTE7-F1
#
_cell.length_a   1.000
_cell.length_b   1.000
_cell.length_c   1.000
_cell.angle_alpha   90.00
_cell.angle_beta   90.00
_cell.angle_gamma   90.00
#
_symmetry.space_group_name_H-M   'P 1'
#
loop_
_entity.id
_entity.type
_entity.pdbx_description
1 polymer ?
#
loop_
_entity_poly.entity_id
_entity_poly.type
_entity_poly.pdbx_seq_one_letter_code
_entity_poly.pdbx_strand_id
1 'polypeptide(L)'
;MHVHLREPGFSYKETIATGSGAAAAAGYTTVFAMPNLTPAPDTPAHLAEEQAIIDRDAKIQVLPFASITKGRKGSGELVDFEALSPKVVGFSDDGCGVQDEGLMREAMVRCKALNKVISAHCEVNDLLNGGYIHDGAYCKAHGHRGISSASEWKMIERDCRLASDTGCRYHVCHISTKESVEVIREAKKSGVPVTCETPALAQPQR
;
A
#
# COMPACT_ATOMS: atom_id res chain seq x y z
N MET A 1 -3.94 6.91 -5.96
CA MET A 1 -4.48 6.99 -4.58
C MET A 1 -3.34 6.81 -3.56
N HIS A 2 -2.10 7.19 -3.89
CA HIS A 2 -0.91 6.70 -3.18
C HIS A 2 0.17 7.77 -3.23
N VAL A 3 0.56 8.31 -2.07
CA VAL A 3 1.72 9.21 -1.95
C VAL A 3 2.54 8.87 -0.71
N HIS A 4 3.81 9.28 -0.72
CA HIS A 4 4.67 9.21 0.45
C HIS A 4 5.13 10.62 0.84
N LEU A 5 4.59 11.15 1.94
CA LEU A 5 4.96 12.48 2.44
C LEU A 5 6.15 12.46 3.41
N ARG A 6 6.61 11.26 3.80
CA ARG A 6 7.86 10.98 4.55
C ARG A 6 7.96 11.60 5.96
N GLU A 7 7.00 12.40 6.37
CA GLU A 7 6.92 13.00 7.68
C GLU A 7 5.71 12.45 8.46
N PRO A 8 5.87 11.97 9.71
CA PRO A 8 7.09 12.03 10.55
C PRO A 8 8.19 11.00 10.23
N GLY A 9 9.40 11.29 10.72
CA GLY A 9 10.54 10.35 10.76
C GLY A 9 11.56 10.49 9.63
N PHE A 10 11.12 10.86 8.42
CA PHE A 10 11.99 11.01 7.25
C PHE A 10 11.86 12.38 6.59
N SER A 11 11.63 13.43 7.38
CA SER A 11 11.43 14.82 6.91
C SER A 11 12.57 15.38 6.05
N TYR A 12 13.76 14.77 6.10
CA TYR A 12 14.88 15.12 5.21
C TYR A 12 14.68 14.68 3.75
N LYS A 13 13.75 13.73 3.50
CA LYS A 13 13.37 13.28 2.14
C LYS A 13 12.23 14.13 1.57
N GLU A 14 11.21 14.37 2.38
CA GLU A 14 10.03 15.17 2.04
C GLU A 14 9.30 15.55 3.34
N THR A 15 8.58 16.67 3.34
CA THR A 15 7.69 17.07 4.46
C THR A 15 6.24 17.10 3.99
N ILE A 16 5.29 17.12 4.93
CA ILE A 16 3.87 17.30 4.58
C ILE A 16 3.65 18.65 3.89
N ALA A 17 4.33 19.71 4.33
CA ALA A 17 4.25 21.03 3.70
C ALA A 17 4.70 21.01 2.24
N THR A 18 5.90 20.47 1.97
CA THR A 18 6.51 20.46 0.65
C THR A 18 5.84 19.46 -0.28
N GLY A 19 5.55 18.24 0.18
CA GLY A 19 4.91 17.21 -0.64
C GLY A 19 3.47 17.55 -1.01
N SER A 20 2.67 18.08 -0.08
CA SER A 20 1.31 18.55 -0.40
C SER A 20 1.31 19.81 -1.26
N GLY A 21 2.30 20.70 -1.10
CA GLY A 21 2.52 21.85 -1.99
C GLY A 21 2.87 21.42 -3.42
N ALA A 22 3.73 20.42 -3.58
CA ALA A 22 4.07 19.84 -4.88
C ALA A 22 2.85 19.20 -5.54
N ALA A 23 2.06 18.45 -4.78
CA ALA A 23 0.80 17.87 -5.27
C ALA A 23 -0.20 18.96 -5.71
N ALA A 24 -0.32 20.04 -4.94
CA ALA A 24 -1.15 21.20 -5.31
C ALA A 24 -0.70 21.83 -6.64
N ALA A 25 0.60 22.03 -6.80
CA ALA A 25 1.18 22.59 -8.04
C ALA A 25 0.94 21.69 -9.26
N ALA A 26 0.85 20.37 -9.06
CA ALA A 26 0.51 19.39 -10.08
C ALA A 26 -1.01 19.24 -10.33
N GLY A 27 -1.85 19.99 -9.61
CA GLY A 27 -3.31 19.99 -9.78
C GLY A 27 -4.07 18.97 -8.95
N TYR A 28 -3.44 18.30 -7.98
CA TYR A 28 -4.13 17.45 -7.02
C TYR A 28 -4.75 18.28 -5.91
N THR A 29 -5.98 17.96 -5.51
CA THR A 29 -6.69 18.59 -4.38
C THR A 29 -6.76 17.72 -3.14
N THR A 30 -6.56 16.41 -3.32
CA THR A 30 -6.58 15.41 -2.26
C THR A 30 -5.52 14.36 -2.54
N VAL A 31 -4.74 14.01 -1.53
CA VAL A 31 -3.75 12.93 -1.58
C VAL A 31 -3.94 11.98 -0.40
N PHE A 32 -3.49 10.74 -0.58
CA PHE A 32 -3.63 9.68 0.42
C PHE A 32 -2.24 9.22 0.86
N ALA A 33 -1.88 9.50 2.12
CA ALA A 33 -0.54 9.28 2.64
C ALA A 33 -0.36 7.84 3.15
N MET A 34 0.70 7.18 2.68
CA MET A 34 1.01 5.81 3.07
C MET A 34 1.75 5.73 4.42
N PRO A 35 1.55 4.63 5.20
CA PRO A 35 1.93 4.58 6.61
C PRO A 35 3.40 4.20 6.86
N ASN A 36 4.27 4.28 5.86
CA ASN A 36 5.69 3.90 5.99
C ASN A 36 6.57 5.00 6.58
N LEU A 37 6.18 5.43 7.78
CA LEU A 37 6.76 6.52 8.56
C LEU A 37 7.51 6.00 9.79
N THR A 38 8.10 6.90 10.57
CA THR A 38 8.71 6.55 11.87
C THR A 38 8.37 7.65 12.90
N PRO A 39 7.47 7.38 13.86
CA PRO A 39 6.72 6.13 14.05
C PRO A 39 5.73 5.85 12.89
N ALA A 40 5.38 4.58 12.67
CA ALA A 40 4.27 4.23 11.78
C ALA A 40 2.94 4.56 12.49
N PRO A 41 1.88 4.98 11.76
CA PRO A 41 0.56 5.23 12.32
C PRO A 41 -0.17 3.91 12.65
N ASP A 42 0.34 3.20 13.66
CA ASP A 42 -0.09 1.88 14.11
C ASP A 42 -0.83 1.91 15.47
N THR A 43 -0.88 3.09 16.10
CA THR A 43 -1.63 3.39 17.32
C THR A 43 -2.28 4.77 17.22
N PRO A 44 -3.34 5.06 18.01
CA PRO A 44 -3.97 6.38 18.02
C PRO A 44 -3.00 7.52 18.36
N ALA A 45 -1.98 7.26 19.19
CA ALA A 45 -0.97 8.25 19.54
C ALA A 45 -0.09 8.59 18.33
N HIS A 46 0.47 7.59 17.65
CA HIS A 46 1.31 7.81 16.46
C HIS A 46 0.51 8.44 15.31
N LEU A 47 -0.73 8.01 15.10
CA LEU A 47 -1.61 8.64 14.10
C LEU A 47 -1.94 10.10 14.46
N ALA A 48 -2.07 10.42 15.75
CA ALA A 48 -2.31 11.81 16.18
C ALA A 48 -1.10 12.71 15.90
N GLU A 49 0.13 12.18 15.96
CA GLU A 49 1.34 12.92 15.59
C GLU A 49 1.31 13.30 14.09
N GLU A 50 1.04 12.33 13.21
CA GLU A 50 0.91 12.61 11.77
C GLU A 50 -0.23 13.59 11.49
N GLN A 51 -1.40 13.39 12.11
CA GLN A 51 -2.55 14.26 11.92
C GLN A 51 -2.28 15.70 12.36
N ALA A 52 -1.57 15.91 13.47
CA ALA A 52 -1.21 17.24 13.93
C ALA A 52 -0.31 17.99 12.92
N ILE A 53 0.57 17.27 12.23
CA ILE A 53 1.42 17.85 11.17
C ILE A 53 0.57 18.12 9.92
N ILE A 54 -0.34 17.21 9.54
CA ILE A 54 -1.30 17.42 8.45
C ILE A 54 -2.09 18.71 8.68
N ASP A 55 -2.70 18.86 9.86
CA ASP A 55 -3.55 19.99 10.19
C ASP A 55 -2.76 21.32 10.20
N ARG A 56 -1.48 21.27 10.57
CA ARG A 56 -0.60 22.45 10.63
C ARG A 56 -0.09 22.87 9.25
N ASP A 57 0.35 21.92 8.44
CA ASP A 57 1.26 22.19 7.33
C ASP A 57 0.67 21.92 5.93
N ALA A 58 -0.31 21.03 5.83
CA ALA A 58 -0.81 20.56 4.54
C ALA A 58 -1.41 21.70 3.70
N LYS A 59 -1.07 21.73 2.41
CA LYS A 59 -1.56 22.74 1.44
C LYS A 59 -2.82 22.32 0.71
N ILE A 60 -3.14 21.03 0.75
CA ILE A 60 -4.32 20.38 0.19
C ILE A 60 -4.80 19.30 1.16
N GLN A 61 -5.93 18.66 0.87
CA GLN A 61 -6.44 17.59 1.73
C GLN A 61 -5.48 16.39 1.73
N VAL A 62 -5.05 15.97 2.92
CA VAL A 62 -4.25 14.76 3.11
C VAL A 62 -5.07 13.78 3.96
N LEU A 63 -5.25 12.57 3.45
CA LEU A 63 -5.99 11.51 4.12
C LEU A 63 -5.05 10.33 4.41
N PRO A 64 -4.70 10.06 5.68
CA PRO A 64 -3.72 9.03 6.01
C PRO A 64 -4.29 7.62 5.93
N PHE A 65 -3.43 6.66 5.61
CA PHE A 65 -3.61 5.24 5.91
C PHE A 65 -3.01 4.91 7.29
N ALA A 66 -3.58 3.94 7.99
CA ALA A 66 -2.92 3.29 9.13
C ALA A 66 -2.21 2.01 8.67
N SER A 67 -1.24 1.52 9.47
CA SER A 67 -0.65 0.20 9.20
C SER A 67 -1.61 -0.95 9.52
N ILE A 68 -1.45 -2.09 8.85
CA ILE A 68 -2.18 -3.33 9.16
C ILE A 68 -1.60 -3.98 10.42
N THR A 69 -0.27 -4.03 10.51
CA THR A 69 0.43 -4.62 11.66
C THR A 69 1.18 -3.58 12.49
N LYS A 70 1.42 -3.91 13.77
CA LYS A 70 2.20 -3.07 14.67
C LYS A 70 3.63 -2.90 14.15
N GLY A 71 4.07 -1.66 14.04
CA GLY A 71 5.35 -1.25 13.46
C GLY A 71 5.46 -1.48 11.97
N ARG A 72 4.35 -1.73 11.25
CA ARG A 72 4.31 -1.97 9.80
C ARG A 72 5.30 -3.08 9.38
N LYS A 73 5.20 -4.24 10.03
CA LYS A 73 6.14 -5.36 9.89
C LYS A 73 5.70 -6.43 8.89
N GLY A 74 4.48 -6.36 8.34
CA GLY A 74 3.91 -7.39 7.47
C GLY A 74 3.70 -8.74 8.17
N SER A 75 3.83 -8.79 9.49
CA SER A 75 3.79 -9.97 10.34
C SER A 75 3.57 -9.59 11.80
N GLY A 76 3.34 -10.59 12.66
CA GLY A 76 3.18 -10.40 14.10
C GLY A 76 1.77 -10.00 14.47
N GLU A 77 1.63 -8.89 15.19
CA GLU A 77 0.36 -8.45 15.76
C GLU A 77 -0.35 -7.42 14.87
N LEU A 78 -1.66 -7.57 14.74
CA LEU A 78 -2.54 -6.56 14.16
C LEU A 78 -2.62 -5.29 15.01
N VAL A 79 -2.92 -4.18 14.37
CA VAL A 79 -3.28 -2.93 15.04
C VAL A 79 -4.70 -2.97 15.63
N ASP A 80 -5.03 -1.97 16.45
CA ASP A 80 -6.41 -1.71 16.88
C ASP A 80 -7.16 -0.98 15.75
N PHE A 81 -7.80 -1.75 14.87
CA PHE A 81 -8.52 -1.23 13.70
C PHE A 81 -9.65 -0.29 14.11
N GLU A 82 -10.38 -0.64 15.15
CA GLU A 82 -11.51 0.11 15.68
C GLU A 82 -11.09 1.51 16.11
N ALA A 83 -9.99 1.61 16.88
CA ALA A 83 -9.47 2.88 17.37
C ALA A 83 -8.91 3.78 16.25
N LEU A 84 -8.35 3.19 15.20
CA LEU A 84 -7.72 3.94 14.09
C LEU A 84 -8.70 4.34 12.98
N SER A 85 -9.71 3.50 12.73
CA SER A 85 -10.64 3.65 11.60
C SER A 85 -11.34 5.01 11.46
N PRO A 86 -11.68 5.78 12.53
CA PRO A 86 -12.37 7.05 12.36
C PRO A 86 -11.54 8.11 11.63
N LYS A 87 -10.21 7.99 11.63
CA LYS A 87 -9.28 9.01 11.13
C LYS A 87 -8.51 8.59 9.87
N VAL A 88 -8.66 7.36 9.39
CA VAL A 88 -7.92 6.84 8.22
C VAL A 88 -8.84 6.41 7.10
N VAL A 89 -8.34 6.44 5.86
CA VAL A 89 -9.11 5.98 4.69
C VAL A 89 -9.17 4.46 4.58
N GLY A 90 -8.16 3.79 5.12
CA GLY A 90 -8.00 2.35 5.08
C GLY A 90 -6.73 1.93 5.79
N PHE A 91 -6.36 0.67 5.59
CA PHE A 91 -5.19 0.07 6.22
C PHE A 91 -4.25 -0.49 5.14
N SER A 92 -2.95 -0.30 5.35
CA SER A 92 -1.92 -0.74 4.42
C SER A 92 -0.61 -0.99 5.15
N ASP A 93 0.12 -2.04 4.81
CA ASP A 93 1.51 -2.20 5.28
C ASP A 93 2.54 -1.68 4.25
N ASP A 94 2.10 -0.83 3.31
CA ASP A 94 2.85 -0.36 2.15
C ASP A 94 4.35 -0.16 2.38
N GLY A 95 5.17 -0.73 1.48
CA GLY A 95 6.60 -0.94 1.65
C GLY A 95 6.96 -2.29 2.31
N CYS A 96 5.98 -3.11 2.69
CA CYS A 96 6.14 -4.54 2.90
C CYS A 96 4.80 -5.27 2.63
N GLY A 97 4.87 -6.51 2.15
CA GLY A 97 3.69 -7.37 2.02
C GLY A 97 3.35 -8.05 3.35
N VAL A 98 2.05 -8.22 3.66
CA VAL A 98 1.63 -9.08 4.78
C VAL A 98 1.82 -10.53 4.36
N GLN A 99 2.75 -11.23 5.00
CA GLN A 99 3.17 -12.56 4.54
C GLN A 99 2.23 -13.68 5.02
N ASP A 100 1.71 -13.57 6.25
CA ASP A 100 0.82 -14.57 6.83
C ASP A 100 -0.62 -14.44 6.30
N GLU A 101 -1.15 -15.53 5.76
CA GLU A 101 -2.50 -15.57 5.19
C GLU A 101 -3.60 -15.39 6.27
N GLY A 102 -3.42 -16.00 7.44
CA GLY A 102 -4.37 -15.90 8.55
C GLY A 102 -4.50 -14.46 9.06
N LEU A 103 -3.36 -13.79 9.19
CA LEU A 103 -3.25 -12.39 9.60
C LEU A 103 -3.93 -11.46 8.59
N MET A 104 -3.68 -11.64 7.30
CA MET A 104 -4.34 -10.86 6.25
C MET A 104 -5.86 -11.12 6.23
N ARG A 105 -6.28 -12.38 6.41
CA ARG A 105 -7.71 -12.74 6.49
C ARG A 105 -8.39 -12.05 7.67
N GLU A 106 -7.78 -12.06 8.85
CA GLU A 106 -8.30 -11.38 10.02
C GLU A 106 -8.39 -9.85 9.80
N ALA A 107 -7.34 -9.25 9.22
CA ALA A 107 -7.34 -7.83 8.86
C ALA A 107 -8.48 -7.48 7.90
N MET A 108 -8.73 -8.32 6.89
CA MET A 108 -9.83 -8.12 5.94
C MET A 108 -11.21 -8.23 6.62
N VAL A 109 -11.42 -9.17 7.54
CA VAL A 109 -12.67 -9.29 8.31
C VAL A 109 -12.91 -8.03 9.14
N ARG A 110 -11.91 -7.54 9.87
CA ARG A 110 -12.03 -6.32 10.69
C ARG A 110 -12.28 -5.09 9.81
N CYS A 111 -11.56 -4.93 8.72
CA CYS A 111 -11.78 -3.83 7.77
C CYS A 111 -13.17 -3.86 7.14
N LYS A 112 -13.71 -5.05 6.82
CA LYS A 112 -15.07 -5.19 6.31
C LYS A 112 -16.10 -4.69 7.32
N ALA A 113 -15.99 -5.08 8.59
CA ALA A 113 -16.89 -4.64 9.65
C ALA A 113 -16.89 -3.12 9.83
N LEU A 114 -15.74 -2.47 9.63
CA LEU A 114 -15.54 -1.03 9.75
C LEU A 114 -15.80 -0.27 8.43
N ASN A 115 -16.23 -0.95 7.37
CA ASN A 115 -16.38 -0.40 6.02
C ASN A 115 -15.10 0.31 5.51
N LYS A 116 -13.93 -0.23 5.81
CA LYS A 116 -12.62 0.26 5.34
C LYS A 116 -12.07 -0.60 4.20
N VAL A 117 -11.03 -0.09 3.56
CA VAL A 117 -10.31 -0.77 2.47
C VAL A 117 -8.97 -1.28 2.98
N ILE A 118 -8.57 -2.46 2.52
CA ILE A 118 -7.18 -2.91 2.58
C ILE A 118 -6.50 -2.48 1.28
N SER A 119 -5.44 -1.68 1.39
CA SER A 119 -4.57 -1.32 0.25
C SER A 119 -3.25 -2.07 0.40
N ALA A 120 -2.88 -2.91 -0.57
CA ALA A 120 -1.75 -3.82 -0.40
C ALA A 120 -0.63 -3.56 -1.41
N HIS A 121 0.57 -3.36 -0.86
CA HIS A 121 1.82 -3.61 -1.56
C HIS A 121 2.01 -5.13 -1.66
N CYS A 122 1.87 -5.66 -2.88
CA CYS A 122 1.87 -7.09 -3.13
C CYS A 122 3.29 -7.60 -3.41
N GLU A 123 3.87 -8.28 -2.43
CA GLU A 123 5.25 -8.76 -2.49
C GLU A 123 5.44 -10.01 -1.63
N VAL A 124 5.72 -11.15 -2.28
CA VAL A 124 6.14 -12.39 -1.59
C VAL A 124 7.63 -12.31 -1.30
N ASN A 125 8.00 -12.21 -0.02
CA ASN A 125 9.38 -11.98 0.43
C ASN A 125 10.34 -13.10 -0.04
N ASP A 126 9.89 -14.35 0.01
CA ASP A 126 10.70 -15.52 -0.40
C ASP A 126 11.06 -15.51 -1.90
N LEU A 127 10.36 -14.70 -2.70
CA LEU A 127 10.61 -14.57 -4.14
C LEU A 127 11.46 -13.36 -4.50
N LEU A 128 11.85 -12.53 -3.52
CA LEU A 128 12.70 -11.37 -3.75
C LEU A 128 14.14 -11.74 -4.04
N ASN A 129 14.70 -12.72 -3.30
CA ASN A 129 16.05 -13.25 -3.52
C ASN A 129 17.16 -12.17 -3.62
N GLY A 130 17.01 -11.06 -2.89
CA GLY A 130 17.92 -9.91 -2.95
C GLY A 130 17.95 -9.17 -4.29
N GLY A 131 16.91 -9.38 -5.11
CA GLY A 131 16.68 -8.68 -6.35
C GLY A 131 16.34 -7.20 -6.12
N TYR A 132 16.65 -6.38 -7.11
CA TYR A 132 16.45 -4.92 -7.05
C TYR A 132 15.96 -4.33 -8.37
N ILE A 133 15.76 -5.16 -9.38
CA ILE A 133 15.13 -4.83 -10.67
C ILE A 133 14.25 -6.00 -11.11
N HIS A 134 13.45 -5.85 -12.17
CA HIS A 134 12.69 -6.96 -12.74
C HIS A 134 13.60 -8.08 -13.28
N ASP A 135 13.28 -9.36 -12.99
CA ASP A 135 13.96 -10.54 -13.55
C ASP A 135 13.61 -10.78 -15.03
N GLY A 136 14.06 -9.86 -15.88
CA GLY A 136 13.85 -9.88 -17.32
C GLY A 136 15.14 -9.93 -18.13
N ALA A 137 15.02 -9.72 -19.45
CA ALA A 137 16.15 -9.75 -20.37
C ALA A 137 17.26 -8.76 -19.98
N TYR A 138 16.91 -7.54 -19.56
CA TYR A 138 17.87 -6.53 -19.12
C TYR A 138 18.68 -7.00 -17.89
N CYS A 139 18.00 -7.59 -16.90
CA CYS A 139 18.64 -8.09 -15.70
C CYS A 139 19.69 -9.16 -16.02
N LYS A 140 19.31 -10.12 -16.87
CA LYS A 140 20.19 -11.22 -17.30
C LYS A 140 21.36 -10.72 -18.14
N ALA A 141 21.12 -9.79 -19.07
CA ALA A 141 22.15 -9.24 -19.94
C ALA A 141 23.25 -8.46 -19.18
N HIS A 142 22.92 -7.89 -18.01
CA HIS A 142 23.85 -7.05 -17.24
C HIS A 142 24.30 -7.68 -15.91
N GLY A 143 24.01 -8.97 -15.68
CA GLY A 143 24.44 -9.68 -14.48
C GLY A 143 23.83 -9.13 -13.18
N HIS A 144 22.64 -8.54 -13.26
CA HIS A 144 21.92 -8.03 -12.09
C HIS A 144 21.12 -9.15 -11.39
N ARG A 145 20.62 -8.87 -10.19
CA ARG A 145 19.68 -9.74 -9.46
C ARG A 145 18.26 -9.24 -9.65
N GLY A 146 17.42 -10.11 -10.18
CA GLY A 146 16.04 -9.78 -10.55
C GLY A 146 15.04 -10.21 -9.48
N ILE A 147 13.91 -9.52 -9.45
CA ILE A 147 12.70 -9.88 -8.71
C ILE A 147 11.74 -10.53 -9.71
N SER A 148 11.29 -11.74 -9.37
CA SER A 148 10.33 -12.47 -10.19
C SER A 148 8.97 -11.79 -10.19
N SER A 149 8.31 -11.72 -11.36
CA SER A 149 6.90 -11.28 -11.44
C SER A 149 5.97 -12.05 -10.50
N ALA A 150 6.33 -13.30 -10.18
CA ALA A 150 5.58 -14.13 -9.22
C ALA A 150 5.60 -13.60 -7.79
N SER A 151 6.54 -12.73 -7.43
CA SER A 151 6.49 -12.03 -6.14
C SER A 151 5.24 -11.16 -6.03
N GLU A 152 4.83 -10.50 -7.13
CA GLU A 152 3.65 -9.64 -7.14
C GLU A 152 2.35 -10.46 -7.33
N TRP A 153 2.24 -11.21 -8.42
CA TRP A 153 0.94 -11.79 -8.81
C TRP A 153 0.46 -12.91 -7.86
N LYS A 154 1.36 -13.64 -7.19
CA LYS A 154 0.97 -14.67 -6.21
C LYS A 154 0.32 -14.07 -4.96
N MET A 155 0.82 -12.92 -4.50
CA MET A 155 0.22 -12.23 -3.37
C MET A 155 -1.16 -11.68 -3.73
N ILE A 156 -1.30 -11.12 -4.94
CA ILE A 156 -2.59 -10.67 -5.48
C ILE A 156 -3.58 -11.83 -5.57
N GLU A 157 -3.15 -13.00 -6.08
CA GLU A 157 -3.99 -14.19 -6.18
C GLU A 157 -4.52 -14.64 -4.80
N ARG A 158 -3.63 -14.75 -3.81
CA ARG A 158 -3.99 -15.05 -2.42
C ARG A 158 -5.02 -14.05 -1.90
N ASP A 159 -4.72 -12.76 -2.00
CA ASP A 159 -5.55 -11.72 -1.40
C ASP A 159 -6.89 -11.52 -2.13
N CYS A 160 -6.96 -11.78 -3.44
CA CYS A 160 -8.23 -11.81 -4.17
C CYS A 160 -9.14 -12.93 -3.65
N ARG A 161 -8.58 -14.12 -3.37
CA ARG A 161 -9.35 -15.21 -2.73
C ARG A 161 -9.82 -14.80 -1.34
N LEU A 162 -8.95 -14.24 -0.50
CA LEU A 162 -9.34 -13.76 0.83
C LEU A 162 -10.41 -12.66 0.77
N ALA A 163 -10.32 -11.74 -0.19
CA ALA A 163 -11.32 -10.70 -0.41
C ALA A 163 -12.65 -11.29 -0.87
N SER A 164 -12.62 -12.36 -1.67
CA SER A 164 -13.82 -13.13 -2.04
C SER A 164 -14.48 -13.77 -0.81
N ASP A 165 -13.68 -14.41 0.05
CA ASP A 165 -14.17 -15.12 1.24
C ASP A 165 -14.72 -14.17 2.32
N THR A 166 -14.10 -13.00 2.47
CA THR A 166 -14.43 -12.02 3.53
C THR A 166 -15.38 -10.92 3.06
N GLY A 167 -15.50 -10.71 1.74
CA GLY A 167 -16.23 -9.59 1.15
C GLY A 167 -15.61 -8.21 1.44
N CYS A 168 -14.36 -8.15 1.90
CA CYS A 168 -13.63 -6.92 2.20
C CYS A 168 -13.22 -6.19 0.92
N ARG A 169 -13.28 -4.86 0.90
CA ARG A 169 -12.76 -4.07 -0.23
C ARG A 169 -11.24 -4.16 -0.25
N TYR A 170 -10.71 -4.65 -1.37
CA TYR A 170 -9.29 -4.85 -1.56
C TYR A 170 -8.77 -3.97 -2.70
N HIS A 171 -7.67 -3.27 -2.48
CA HIS A 171 -7.02 -2.42 -3.46
C HIS A 171 -5.57 -2.87 -3.65
N VAL A 172 -5.21 -3.22 -4.89
CA VAL A 172 -3.85 -3.61 -5.26
C VAL A 172 -3.06 -2.37 -5.68
N CYS A 173 -1.99 -2.06 -4.94
CA CYS A 173 -1.11 -0.95 -5.27
C CYS A 173 -0.27 -1.24 -6.52
N HIS A 174 -0.03 -0.20 -7.33
CA HIS A 174 0.99 -0.11 -8.39
C HIS A 174 1.29 -1.41 -9.16
N ILE A 175 0.29 -1.99 -9.83
CA ILE A 175 0.47 -3.24 -10.58
C ILE A 175 1.53 -3.08 -11.69
N SER A 176 2.37 -4.11 -11.86
CA SER A 176 3.49 -4.07 -12.80
C SER A 176 3.59 -5.27 -13.74
N THR A 177 2.82 -6.35 -13.49
CA THR A 177 2.91 -7.60 -14.27
C THR A 177 1.65 -7.90 -15.08
N LYS A 178 1.80 -8.60 -16.21
CA LYS A 178 0.66 -9.05 -17.03
C LYS A 178 -0.20 -10.07 -16.29
N GLU A 179 0.44 -10.94 -15.50
CA GLU A 179 -0.21 -11.96 -14.69
C GLU A 179 -1.06 -11.32 -13.60
N SER A 180 -0.58 -10.25 -12.96
CA SER A 180 -1.36 -9.45 -12.00
C SER A 180 -2.64 -8.91 -12.64
N VAL A 181 -2.56 -8.38 -13.86
CA VAL A 181 -3.74 -7.89 -14.60
C VAL A 181 -4.72 -9.03 -14.88
N GLU A 182 -4.24 -10.22 -15.25
CA GLU A 182 -5.08 -11.40 -15.49
C GLU A 182 -5.80 -11.86 -14.22
N VAL A 183 -5.07 -12.00 -13.11
CA VAL A 183 -5.64 -12.37 -11.80
C VAL A 183 -6.73 -11.39 -11.38
N ILE A 184 -6.46 -10.08 -11.47
CA ILE A 184 -7.43 -9.04 -11.08
C ILE A 184 -8.65 -9.05 -12.02
N ARG A 185 -8.45 -9.29 -13.32
CA ARG A 185 -9.54 -9.36 -14.31
C ARG A 185 -10.50 -10.50 -13.97
N GLU A 186 -9.99 -11.69 -13.69
CA GLU A 186 -10.81 -12.86 -13.34
C GLU A 186 -11.49 -12.70 -11.98
N ALA A 187 -10.80 -12.10 -11.00
CA ALA A 187 -11.39 -11.78 -9.70
C ALA A 187 -12.57 -10.80 -9.84
N LYS A 188 -12.40 -9.71 -10.61
CA LYS A 188 -13.50 -8.76 -10.90
C LYS A 188 -14.68 -9.44 -11.60
N LYS A 189 -14.42 -10.30 -12.58
CA LYS A 189 -15.44 -11.06 -13.30
C LYS A 189 -16.24 -11.97 -12.37
N SER A 190 -15.60 -12.50 -11.33
CA SER A 190 -16.21 -13.34 -10.31
C SER A 190 -16.91 -12.55 -9.19
N GLY A 191 -16.98 -11.22 -9.30
CA GLY A 191 -17.66 -10.35 -8.33
C GLY A 191 -16.85 -10.02 -7.07
N VAL A 192 -15.54 -10.35 -7.05
CA VAL A 192 -14.66 -9.98 -5.93
C VAL A 192 -14.58 -8.45 -5.84
N PRO A 193 -14.73 -7.84 -4.66
CA PRO A 193 -14.63 -6.39 -4.45
C PRO A 193 -13.18 -5.88 -4.51
N VAL A 194 -12.51 -6.15 -5.64
CA VAL A 194 -11.11 -5.79 -5.90
C VAL A 194 -10.99 -4.60 -6.85
N THR A 195 -10.08 -3.69 -6.53
CA THR A 195 -9.64 -2.58 -7.37
C THR A 195 -8.12 -2.57 -7.46
N CYS A 196 -7.55 -1.78 -8.37
CA CYS A 196 -6.11 -1.69 -8.55
C CYS A 196 -5.73 -0.33 -9.11
N GLU A 197 -4.47 0.06 -8.94
CA GLU A 197 -3.88 1.23 -9.59
C GLU A 197 -2.59 0.89 -10.32
N THR A 198 -2.18 1.77 -11.24
CA THR A 198 -0.91 1.70 -11.96
C THR A 198 -0.27 3.10 -11.92
N PRO A 199 1.05 3.20 -11.71
CA PRO A 199 1.73 4.50 -11.78
C PRO A 199 1.62 5.09 -13.19
N ALA A 200 1.73 6.41 -13.31
CA ALA A 200 1.80 7.04 -14.62
C ALA A 200 3.00 6.45 -15.39
N LEU A 201 2.72 5.92 -16.59
CA LEU A 201 3.78 5.47 -17.48
C LEU A 201 4.67 6.68 -17.79
N ALA A 202 5.97 6.58 -17.51
CA ALA A 202 6.93 7.44 -18.16
C ALA A 202 6.69 7.28 -19.67
N GLN A 203 6.40 8.38 -20.37
CA GLN A 203 6.17 8.30 -21.80
C GLN A 203 7.34 7.53 -22.42
N PRO A 204 7.10 6.58 -23.34
CA PRO A 204 8.19 6.00 -24.10
C PRO A 204 8.97 7.18 -24.69
N GLN A 205 10.26 7.26 -24.37
CA GLN A 205 11.14 8.23 -25.03
C GLN A 205 10.97 7.98 -26.53
N ARG A 206 10.36 8.95 -27.22
CA ARG A 206 10.17 8.93 -28.66
C ARG A 206 11.51 9.07 -29.36
#